data_AF-A0A255TRG2-F1
#
_entry.id   AF-A0A255TRG2-F1
#
_cell.length_a   1.000
_cell.length_b   1.000
_cell.length_c   1.000
_cell.angle_alpha   90.00
_cell.angle_beta   90.00
_cell.angle_gamma   90.00
#
_symmetry.space_group_name_H-M   'P 1'
#
loop_
_entity.id
_entity.type
_entity.pdbx_description
1 polymer ?
#
loop_
_entity_poly.entity_id
_entity_poly.type
_entity_poly.pdbx_seq_one_letter_code
_entity_poly.pdbx_strand_id
1 'polypeptide(L)'
;MLKDSSSFIPYNATTVKNSTVYTTYCQLSRQQLADGKVIMVKRLRPEYLDNEKLRSCLAKEYEIGRRVSAKTHYVVKYNNFVSNDEEVELIMDFVDGDTLDKFVEEHPDYFRNKANLCRFLLQLLEGIRSIHHANAVHLDIKPSNLMMTHVNRDVCIIDLGFCHADSWPGLLGTTADFAAPELLAHNYDIDARTDIYAIGKILLYIEQQLQVTFRGYRLPKNLQGFVQRCIRQNKQERWNSVDEALGFMDSSRKKLVKWRIAAVTASTALLVLTVLFCLRNISEDPKLFVGENNIVYEVLSEDSAICQVVGSDSTQIFKHIYIRSSVSHNNKQYTVTGIADNAFKYNGLESLSLPQTLQTIGNNAFLGCQKLQFVDIPDCVTTIGSQSFWLCRSMSSLRLPSGIKEIPSGAFSFTNMENVVVPEGVTTIGCDAFAANERLVNVSLPKSLQSLERGVFWKCKALKTITIPENVREIGILAFYDCTSLTDIYNLSPVPQNVSKIFSPDMHVTVHVPRGSAELYRKHYVWKSTTIVEKTY
;
A
#
# COMPACT_ATOMS: atom_id res chain seq x y z
N MET A 1 -38.38 14.21 11.58
CA MET A 1 -37.85 13.19 12.51
C MET A 1 -37.92 11.82 11.83
N LEU A 2 -36.82 11.40 11.22
CA LEU A 2 -36.44 9.99 11.04
C LEU A 2 -34.91 10.05 11.14
N LYS A 3 -34.34 9.51 12.22
CA LYS A 3 -32.89 9.39 12.38
C LYS A 3 -32.44 8.34 11.36
N ASP A 4 -31.59 8.73 10.41
CA ASP A 4 -30.80 7.78 9.63
C ASP A 4 -29.90 7.03 10.62
N SER A 5 -30.28 5.82 10.97
CA SER A 5 -29.45 4.90 11.74
C SER A 5 -28.62 4.06 10.78
N SER A 6 -27.68 4.70 10.08
CA SER A 6 -26.64 4.01 9.30
C SER A 6 -25.48 3.63 10.21
N SER A 7 -25.73 2.83 11.25
CA SER A 7 -24.66 2.21 12.02
C SER A 7 -24.05 1.08 11.19
N PHE A 8 -22.96 1.35 10.48
CA PHE A 8 -22.15 0.32 9.84
C PHE A 8 -21.53 -0.57 10.93
N ILE A 9 -21.75 -1.88 10.82
CA ILE A 9 -21.60 -2.87 11.91
C ILE A 9 -20.15 -2.96 12.44
N PRO A 10 -19.95 -3.21 13.75
CA PRO A 10 -18.64 -3.35 14.37
C PRO A 10 -17.86 -4.58 13.91
N TYR A 11 -16.54 -4.48 14.00
CA TYR A 11 -15.59 -5.57 13.85
C TYR A 11 -15.70 -6.54 15.03
N ASN A 12 -16.57 -7.57 14.92
CA ASN A 12 -16.43 -8.90 15.53
C ASN A 12 -17.73 -9.71 15.33
N ALA A 13 -17.79 -10.52 14.28
CA ALA A 13 -18.67 -11.69 14.22
C ALA A 13 -18.05 -12.74 13.30
N THR A 14 -17.52 -13.80 13.91
CA THR A 14 -16.89 -14.99 13.30
C THR A 14 -17.90 -15.92 12.59
N THR A 15 -18.91 -15.35 11.94
CA THR A 15 -19.84 -16.10 11.08
C THR A 15 -20.29 -15.18 9.94
N VAL A 16 -19.95 -15.54 8.70
CA VAL A 16 -20.39 -14.85 7.49
C VAL A 16 -21.92 -14.95 7.39
N LYS A 17 -22.62 -13.94 7.91
CA LYS A 17 -24.00 -13.63 7.56
C LYS A 17 -23.98 -12.41 6.66
N ASN A 18 -24.58 -12.52 5.48
CA ASN A 18 -24.80 -11.42 4.53
C ASN A 18 -25.33 -10.20 5.28
N SER A 19 -24.52 -9.16 5.44
CA SER A 19 -24.94 -7.91 6.06
C SER A 19 -25.73 -7.10 5.04
N THR A 20 -26.97 -6.77 5.40
CA THR A 20 -27.87 -5.96 4.57
C THR A 20 -28.17 -4.64 5.27
N VAL A 21 -28.09 -3.54 4.55
CA VAL A 21 -28.46 -2.20 5.01
C VAL A 21 -29.54 -1.65 4.09
N TYR A 22 -30.58 -1.04 4.64
CA TYR A 22 -31.63 -0.38 3.87
C TYR A 22 -31.40 1.12 3.85
N THR A 23 -31.50 1.69 2.65
CA THR A 23 -31.64 3.13 2.43
C THR A 23 -33.11 3.44 2.09
N THR A 24 -33.43 4.69 1.79
CA THR A 24 -34.77 5.09 1.38
C THR A 24 -35.30 4.24 0.21
N TYR A 25 -34.51 4.11 -0.87
CA TYR A 25 -34.95 3.45 -2.11
C TYR A 25 -34.26 2.13 -2.39
N CYS A 26 -33.06 1.91 -1.86
CA CYS A 26 -32.23 0.75 -2.18
C CYS A 26 -31.91 -0.08 -0.93
N GLN A 27 -31.63 -1.35 -1.16
CA GLN A 27 -31.03 -2.29 -0.23
C GLN A 27 -29.56 -2.52 -0.65
N LEU A 28 -28.62 -2.29 0.27
CA LEU A 28 -27.20 -2.60 0.09
C LEU A 28 -26.91 -3.95 0.74
N SER A 29 -26.24 -4.85 0.02
CA SER A 29 -25.86 -6.16 0.54
C SER A 29 -24.42 -6.53 0.16
N ARG A 30 -23.67 -7.03 1.14
CA ARG A 30 -22.38 -7.67 0.90
C ARG A 30 -22.61 -9.11 0.47
N GLN A 31 -22.02 -9.51 -0.65
CA GLN A 31 -22.13 -10.88 -1.17
C GLN A 31 -20.75 -11.44 -1.50
N GLN A 32 -20.57 -12.74 -1.30
CA GLN A 32 -19.36 -13.47 -1.70
C GLN A 32 -19.71 -14.37 -2.88
N LEU A 33 -19.00 -14.18 -3.99
CA LEU A 33 -19.12 -14.98 -5.19
C LEU A 33 -18.46 -16.36 -5.01
N ALA A 34 -18.77 -17.30 -5.89
CA ALA A 34 -18.26 -18.68 -5.82
C ALA A 34 -16.73 -18.78 -5.92
N ASP A 35 -16.09 -17.81 -6.57
CA ASP A 35 -14.63 -17.67 -6.67
C ASP A 35 -13.98 -17.05 -5.42
N GLY A 36 -14.78 -16.72 -4.40
CA GLY A 36 -14.34 -16.08 -3.17
C GLY A 36 -14.31 -14.56 -3.22
N LYS A 37 -14.55 -13.92 -4.38
CA LYS A 37 -14.58 -12.46 -4.51
C LYS A 37 -15.76 -11.88 -3.73
N VAL A 38 -15.50 -10.81 -2.97
CA VAL A 38 -16.54 -10.07 -2.25
C VAL A 38 -16.98 -8.87 -3.08
N ILE A 39 -18.29 -8.71 -3.22
CA ILE A 39 -18.93 -7.60 -3.93
C ILE A 39 -19.94 -6.88 -3.05
N MET A 40 -20.27 -5.65 -3.44
CA MET A 40 -21.40 -4.91 -2.90
C MET A 40 -22.51 -4.85 -3.95
N VAL A 41 -23.73 -5.17 -3.55
CA VAL A 41 -24.92 -5.12 -4.41
C VAL A 41 -25.89 -4.08 -3.88
N LYS A 42 -26.17 -3.05 -4.69
CA LYS A 42 -27.18 -2.01 -4.45
C LYS A 42 -28.42 -2.36 -5.26
N ARG A 43 -29.44 -2.91 -4.59
CA ARG A 43 -30.69 -3.39 -5.17
C ARG A 43 -31.81 -2.37 -4.93
N LEU A 44 -32.57 -2.01 -5.96
CA LEU A 44 -33.80 -1.21 -5.79
C LEU A 44 -34.82 -2.03 -5.00
N ARG A 45 -35.44 -1.42 -3.98
CA ARG A 45 -36.40 -2.16 -3.15
C ARG A 45 -37.65 -2.56 -3.96
N PRO A 46 -38.25 -3.73 -3.69
CA PRO A 46 -39.36 -4.27 -4.49
C PRO A 46 -40.53 -3.30 -4.71
N GLU A 47 -40.89 -2.51 -3.70
CA GLU A 47 -41.96 -1.51 -3.76
C GLU A 47 -41.70 -0.33 -4.72
N TYR A 48 -40.46 -0.21 -5.21
CA TYR A 48 -40.05 0.82 -6.17
C TYR A 48 -39.70 0.24 -7.55
N LEU A 49 -39.88 -1.06 -7.79
CA LEU A 49 -39.56 -1.68 -9.08
C LEU A 49 -40.36 -1.09 -10.24
N ASP A 50 -41.62 -0.68 -10.04
CA ASP A 50 -42.40 -0.04 -11.11
C ASP A 50 -42.04 1.44 -11.34
N ASN A 51 -41.12 2.00 -10.53
CA ASN A 51 -40.71 3.39 -10.66
C ASN A 51 -39.62 3.53 -11.74
N GLU A 52 -40.05 3.74 -12.98
CA GLU A 52 -39.16 3.93 -14.15
C GLU A 52 -38.07 4.99 -13.93
N LYS A 53 -38.38 6.02 -13.14
CA LYS A 53 -37.42 7.09 -12.87
C LYS A 53 -36.29 6.61 -11.96
N LEU A 54 -36.60 5.87 -10.89
CA LEU A 54 -35.57 5.26 -10.03
C LEU A 54 -34.75 4.22 -10.80
N ARG A 55 -35.37 3.43 -11.68
CA ARG A 55 -34.64 2.53 -12.59
C ARG A 55 -33.63 3.28 -13.46
N SER A 56 -34.10 4.35 -14.12
CA SER A 56 -33.25 5.18 -14.99
C SER A 56 -32.10 5.83 -14.21
N CYS A 57 -32.34 6.23 -12.96
CA CYS A 57 -31.32 6.76 -12.08
C CYS A 57 -30.20 5.75 -11.79
N LEU A 58 -30.54 4.52 -11.37
CA LEU A 58 -29.51 3.49 -11.12
C LEU A 58 -28.75 3.13 -12.41
N ALA A 59 -29.43 3.10 -13.56
CA ALA A 59 -28.77 2.86 -14.84
C ALA A 59 -27.75 3.97 -15.18
N LYS A 60 -28.11 5.24 -14.97
CA LYS A 60 -27.19 6.37 -15.17
C LYS A 60 -26.02 6.33 -14.18
N GLU A 61 -26.29 6.01 -12.92
CA GLU A 61 -25.24 5.85 -11.90
C GLU A 61 -24.23 4.78 -12.35
N TYR A 62 -24.69 3.64 -12.86
CA TYR A 62 -23.83 2.60 -13.42
C TYR A 62 -23.00 3.11 -14.62
N GLU A 63 -23.63 3.77 -15.58
CA GLU A 63 -22.95 4.26 -16.79
C GLU A 63 -21.85 5.28 -16.48
N ILE A 64 -22.12 6.21 -15.56
CA ILE A 64 -21.13 7.19 -15.09
C ILE A 64 -20.07 6.47 -14.27
N GLY A 65 -20.47 5.69 -13.27
CA GLY A 65 -19.59 4.96 -12.37
C GLY A 65 -18.59 4.09 -13.11
N ARG A 66 -19.05 3.29 -14.08
CA ARG A 66 -18.19 2.43 -14.91
C ARG A 66 -17.15 3.23 -15.70
N ARG A 67 -17.53 4.38 -16.26
CA ARG A 67 -16.60 5.25 -17.03
C ARG A 67 -15.58 5.92 -16.13
N VAL A 68 -16.01 6.38 -14.94
CA VAL A 68 -15.15 7.08 -13.99
C VAL A 68 -14.18 6.11 -13.32
N SER A 69 -14.67 4.97 -12.80
CA SER A 69 -13.85 3.98 -12.11
C SER A 69 -12.83 3.27 -13.02
N ALA A 70 -12.97 3.40 -14.35
CA ALA A 70 -11.96 2.96 -15.30
C ALA A 70 -10.73 3.89 -15.37
N LYS A 71 -10.87 5.14 -14.91
CA LYS A 71 -9.82 6.18 -14.99
C LYS A 71 -9.21 6.53 -13.64
N THR A 72 -9.89 6.22 -12.54
CA THR A 72 -9.44 6.53 -11.19
C THR A 72 -9.77 5.40 -10.22
N HIS A 73 -8.93 5.24 -9.19
CA HIS A 73 -9.15 4.30 -8.09
C HIS A 73 -9.82 4.97 -6.87
N TYR A 74 -10.10 6.28 -6.94
CA TYR A 74 -10.79 7.04 -5.89
C TYR A 74 -12.32 6.97 -6.01
N VAL A 75 -12.84 6.20 -6.96
CA VAL A 75 -14.27 5.88 -7.11
C VAL A 75 -14.38 4.37 -7.18
N VAL A 76 -15.32 3.79 -6.42
CA VAL A 76 -15.55 2.34 -6.40
C VAL A 76 -15.77 1.79 -7.79
N LYS A 77 -15.28 0.59 -8.06
CA LYS A 77 -15.46 -0.04 -9.37
C LYS A 77 -16.88 -0.55 -9.54
N TYR A 78 -17.55 -0.08 -10.58
CA TYR A 78 -18.86 -0.54 -11.00
C TYR A 78 -18.69 -1.72 -11.98
N ASN A 79 -19.07 -2.91 -11.55
CA ASN A 79 -18.83 -4.16 -12.28
C ASN A 79 -19.95 -4.49 -13.26
N ASN A 80 -21.21 -4.45 -12.80
CA ASN A 80 -22.35 -4.86 -13.60
C ASN A 80 -23.64 -4.14 -13.18
N PHE A 81 -24.64 -4.14 -14.07
CA PHE A 81 -25.98 -3.62 -13.80
C PHE A 81 -27.02 -4.59 -14.33
N VAL A 82 -27.99 -4.93 -13.49
CA VAL A 82 -29.13 -5.80 -13.82
C VAL A 82 -30.39 -4.96 -13.74
N SER A 83 -31.27 -5.08 -14.74
CA SER A 83 -32.58 -4.41 -14.73
C SER A 83 -33.57 -5.24 -15.53
N ASN A 84 -34.51 -5.88 -14.83
CA ASN A 84 -35.64 -6.63 -15.38
C ASN A 84 -36.89 -6.39 -14.50
N ASP A 85 -38.01 -7.05 -14.80
CA ASP A 85 -39.27 -6.83 -14.08
C ASP A 85 -39.20 -7.23 -12.59
N GLU A 86 -38.32 -8.16 -12.24
CA GLU A 86 -38.19 -8.71 -10.88
C GLU A 86 -37.10 -8.02 -10.04
N GLU A 87 -36.05 -7.47 -10.67
CA GLU A 87 -34.91 -6.89 -9.98
C GLU A 87 -34.21 -5.76 -10.75
N VAL A 88 -33.67 -4.82 -9.98
CA VAL A 88 -32.80 -3.74 -10.47
C VAL A 88 -31.61 -3.65 -9.53
N GLU A 89 -30.42 -3.98 -10.01
CA GLU A 89 -29.22 -4.13 -9.19
C GLU A 89 -27.99 -3.48 -9.79
N LEU A 90 -27.25 -2.78 -8.93
CA LEU A 90 -25.93 -2.22 -9.17
C LEU A 90 -24.90 -3.08 -8.45
N ILE A 91 -24.02 -3.74 -9.21
CA ILE A 91 -22.99 -4.62 -8.67
C ILE A 91 -21.64 -3.89 -8.71
N MET A 92 -21.02 -3.74 -7.54
CA MET A 92 -19.80 -2.97 -7.34
C MET A 92 -18.75 -3.80 -6.60
N ASP A 93 -17.47 -3.43 -6.72
CA ASP A 93 -16.43 -4.00 -5.88
C ASP A 93 -16.70 -3.66 -4.41
N PHE A 94 -16.42 -4.60 -3.51
CA PHE A 94 -16.44 -4.33 -2.08
C PHE A 94 -15.19 -3.52 -1.71
N VAL A 95 -15.38 -2.36 -1.09
CA VAL A 95 -14.28 -1.57 -0.54
C VAL A 95 -14.13 -1.94 0.94
N ASP A 96 -12.94 -2.41 1.31
CA ASP A 96 -12.61 -2.77 2.70
C ASP A 96 -12.12 -1.52 3.44
N GLY A 97 -13.00 -0.94 4.25
CA GLY A 97 -12.74 0.31 4.95
C GLY A 97 -13.88 0.76 5.86
N ASP A 98 -13.64 1.89 6.55
CA ASP A 98 -14.64 2.58 7.35
C ASP A 98 -15.15 3.81 6.62
N THR A 99 -16.44 4.14 6.74
CA THR A 99 -16.95 5.43 6.24
C THR A 99 -16.25 6.58 6.96
N LEU A 100 -16.13 7.75 6.32
CA LEU A 100 -15.32 8.85 6.83
C LEU A 100 -15.77 9.32 8.21
N ASP A 101 -17.07 9.32 8.47
CA ASP A 101 -17.65 9.64 9.78
C ASP A 101 -17.12 8.70 10.87
N LYS A 102 -17.20 7.38 10.65
CA LYS A 102 -16.67 6.37 11.57
C LYS A 102 -15.15 6.47 11.70
N PHE A 103 -14.45 6.64 10.59
CA PHE A 103 -12.99 6.71 10.57
C PHE A 103 -12.46 7.92 11.34
N VAL A 104 -13.10 9.09 11.21
CA VAL A 104 -12.68 10.29 11.96
C VAL A 104 -12.92 10.11 13.46
N GLU A 105 -14.00 9.44 13.85
CA GLU A 105 -14.32 9.11 15.24
C GLU A 105 -13.32 8.12 15.85
N GLU A 106 -13.00 7.04 15.13
CA GLU A 106 -12.10 5.97 15.63
C GLU A 106 -10.61 6.32 15.50
N HIS A 107 -10.25 7.20 14.56
CA HIS A 107 -8.86 7.58 14.27
C HIS A 107 -8.63 9.10 14.19
N PRO A 108 -8.98 9.87 15.24
CA PRO A 108 -8.91 11.33 15.21
C PRO A 108 -7.49 11.87 15.02
N ASP A 109 -6.45 11.15 15.47
CA ASP A 109 -5.05 11.54 15.23
C ASP A 109 -4.65 11.54 13.74
N TYR A 110 -5.35 10.78 12.88
CA TYR A 110 -5.04 10.71 11.46
C TYR A 110 -5.18 12.09 10.80
N PHE A 111 -6.32 12.76 10.99
CA PHE A 111 -6.60 14.06 10.39
C PHE A 111 -6.00 15.24 11.16
N ARG A 112 -5.56 15.02 12.41
CA ARG A 112 -4.72 15.98 13.13
C ARG A 112 -3.39 16.19 12.40
N ASN A 113 -2.87 15.16 11.73
CA ASN A 113 -1.70 15.28 10.87
C ASN A 113 -2.06 16.05 9.59
N LYS A 114 -1.46 17.24 9.44
CA LYS A 114 -1.65 18.11 8.26
C LYS A 114 -1.38 17.40 6.93
N ALA A 115 -0.39 16.50 6.86
CA ALA A 115 -0.05 15.81 5.62
C ALA A 115 -1.15 14.82 5.21
N ASN A 116 -1.69 14.07 6.17
CA ASN A 116 -2.81 13.15 5.92
C ASN A 116 -4.08 13.88 5.52
N LEU A 117 -4.38 15.01 6.18
CA LEU A 117 -5.50 15.87 5.82
C LEU A 117 -5.37 16.43 4.39
N CYS A 118 -4.16 16.88 4.01
CA CYS A 118 -3.88 17.30 2.64
C CYS A 118 -3.98 16.14 1.64
N ARG A 119 -3.47 14.95 1.99
CA ARG A 119 -3.56 13.74 1.15
C ARG A 119 -5.01 13.38 0.88
N PHE A 120 -5.82 13.26 1.92
CA PHE A 120 -7.25 13.00 1.83
C PHE A 120 -7.94 14.02 0.90
N LEU A 121 -7.68 15.32 1.11
CA LEU A 121 -8.28 16.36 0.28
C LEU A 121 -7.87 16.26 -1.20
N LEU A 122 -6.60 15.98 -1.48
CA LEU A 122 -6.12 15.81 -2.85
C LEU A 122 -6.76 14.60 -3.53
N GLN A 123 -6.88 13.47 -2.82
CA GLN A 123 -7.53 12.27 -3.34
C GLN A 123 -9.02 12.47 -3.59
N LEU A 124 -9.71 13.13 -2.65
CA LEU A 124 -11.13 13.49 -2.83
C LEU A 124 -11.31 14.39 -4.05
N LEU A 125 -10.51 15.45 -4.17
CA LEU A 125 -10.55 16.34 -5.34
C LEU A 125 -10.25 15.58 -6.64
N GLU A 126 -9.32 14.63 -6.65
CA GLU A 126 -9.00 13.83 -7.84
C GLU A 126 -10.16 12.90 -8.24
N GLY A 127 -10.84 12.29 -7.27
CA GLY A 127 -12.05 11.51 -7.49
C GLY A 127 -13.18 12.36 -8.08
N ILE A 128 -13.47 13.52 -7.47
CA ILE A 128 -14.51 14.43 -7.97
C ILE A 128 -14.14 15.02 -9.35
N ARG A 129 -12.87 15.34 -9.59
CA ARG A 129 -12.39 15.76 -10.92
C ARG A 129 -12.73 14.72 -11.98
N SER A 130 -12.50 13.44 -11.68
CA SER A 130 -12.78 12.35 -12.61
C SER A 130 -14.27 12.23 -12.93
N ILE A 131 -15.15 12.50 -11.95
CA ILE A 131 -16.60 12.58 -12.15
C ILE A 131 -16.95 13.78 -13.06
N HIS A 132 -16.39 14.96 -12.77
CA HIS A 132 -16.63 16.18 -13.56
C HIS A 132 -16.15 16.04 -15.02
N HIS A 133 -15.00 15.41 -15.23
CA HIS A 133 -14.46 15.11 -16.58
C HIS A 133 -15.28 14.04 -17.32
N ALA A 134 -16.16 13.31 -16.62
CA ALA A 134 -17.15 12.43 -17.23
C ALA A 134 -18.49 13.16 -17.53
N ASN A 135 -18.49 14.50 -17.46
CA ASN A 135 -19.66 15.37 -17.60
C ASN A 135 -20.76 15.05 -16.58
N ALA A 136 -20.38 14.75 -15.33
CA ALA A 136 -21.31 14.51 -14.24
C ALA A 136 -20.99 15.40 -13.04
N VAL A 137 -21.99 15.65 -12.20
CA VAL A 137 -21.85 16.32 -10.89
C VAL A 137 -22.40 15.36 -9.84
N HIS A 138 -21.70 15.19 -8.72
CA HIS A 138 -22.00 14.16 -7.73
C HIS A 138 -23.23 14.50 -6.87
N LEU A 139 -23.35 15.74 -6.40
CA LEU A 139 -24.49 16.31 -5.66
C LEU A 139 -24.81 15.69 -4.29
N ASP A 140 -24.09 14.65 -3.86
CA ASP A 140 -24.30 13.94 -2.59
C ASP A 140 -22.96 13.58 -1.91
N ILE A 141 -22.03 14.53 -1.89
CA ILE A 141 -20.75 14.37 -1.20
C ILE A 141 -20.97 14.57 0.31
N LYS A 142 -20.95 13.48 1.06
CA LYS A 142 -21.11 13.44 2.52
C LYS A 142 -20.23 12.35 3.13
N PRO A 143 -19.92 12.40 4.45
CA PRO A 143 -18.98 11.46 5.07
C PRO A 143 -19.34 9.97 4.86
N SER A 144 -20.64 9.63 4.88
CA SER A 144 -21.10 8.24 4.70
C SER A 144 -20.92 7.70 3.28
N ASN A 145 -20.70 8.57 2.28
CA ASN A 145 -20.44 8.18 0.89
C ASN A 145 -18.93 8.16 0.56
N LEU A 146 -18.09 8.42 1.57
CA LEU A 146 -16.63 8.41 1.45
C LEU A 146 -16.08 7.31 2.36
N MET A 147 -15.40 6.32 1.79
CA MET A 147 -14.80 5.22 2.53
C MET A 147 -13.29 5.39 2.64
N MET A 148 -12.78 5.25 3.85
CA MET A 148 -11.36 5.23 4.18
C MET A 148 -10.89 3.77 4.23
N THR A 149 -10.08 3.35 3.25
CA THR A 149 -9.63 1.95 3.16
C THR A 149 -8.79 1.53 4.37
N HIS A 150 -8.92 0.30 4.86
CA HIS A 150 -8.13 -0.17 6.01
C HIS A 150 -6.63 -0.29 5.71
N VAL A 151 -6.27 -0.67 4.48
CA VAL A 151 -4.87 -0.92 4.10
C VAL A 151 -4.06 0.38 3.97
N ASN A 152 -4.52 1.31 3.12
CA ASN A 152 -3.77 2.52 2.77
C ASN A 152 -4.32 3.80 3.40
N ARG A 153 -5.48 3.75 4.06
CA ARG A 153 -6.23 4.92 4.56
C ARG A 153 -6.49 5.95 3.45
N ASP A 154 -6.72 5.45 2.24
CA ASP A 154 -7.11 6.25 1.08
C ASP A 154 -8.61 6.43 1.04
N VAL A 155 -9.06 7.58 0.55
CA VAL A 155 -10.49 7.83 0.33
C VAL A 155 -10.95 7.19 -0.97
N CYS A 156 -12.09 6.52 -0.92
CA CYS A 156 -12.83 5.99 -2.06
C CYS A 156 -14.27 6.50 -2.01
N ILE A 157 -14.75 7.10 -3.10
CA ILE A 157 -16.15 7.49 -3.26
C ILE A 157 -16.93 6.22 -3.60
N ILE A 158 -17.83 5.82 -2.70
CA ILE A 158 -18.51 4.51 -2.77
C ILE A 158 -19.95 4.57 -3.28
N ASP A 159 -20.52 5.78 -3.38
CA ASP A 159 -21.87 5.99 -3.87
C ASP A 159 -21.88 7.29 -4.66
N LEU A 160 -22.04 7.20 -5.98
CA LEU A 160 -22.20 8.37 -6.84
C LEU A 160 -23.60 8.99 -6.70
N GLY A 161 -24.50 8.32 -5.99
CA GLY A 161 -25.87 8.73 -5.79
C GLY A 161 -26.59 9.00 -7.10
N PHE A 162 -27.47 9.99 -7.08
CA PHE A 162 -28.18 10.48 -8.26
C PHE A 162 -27.35 11.50 -9.05
N CYS A 163 -26.10 11.15 -9.37
CA CYS A 163 -25.25 11.95 -10.24
C CYS A 163 -25.97 12.23 -11.56
N HIS A 164 -26.07 13.50 -11.95
CA HIS A 164 -26.82 13.99 -13.13
C HIS A 164 -28.34 14.14 -12.91
N ALA A 165 -28.75 15.20 -12.24
CA ALA A 165 -30.16 15.61 -12.10
C ALA A 165 -30.53 16.73 -13.10
N ASP A 166 -30.48 16.46 -14.40
CA ASP A 166 -31.01 17.41 -15.40
C ASP A 166 -32.54 17.57 -15.30
N SER A 167 -33.20 16.76 -14.46
CA SER A 167 -34.66 16.70 -14.43
C SER A 167 -35.31 16.52 -13.06
N TRP A 168 -34.58 16.47 -11.93
CA TRP A 168 -35.15 16.05 -10.64
C TRP A 168 -35.04 17.04 -9.46
N PRO A 169 -35.99 17.99 -9.37
CA PRO A 169 -36.29 18.84 -8.20
C PRO A 169 -36.40 18.22 -6.81
N GLY A 170 -36.96 17.01 -6.72
CA GLY A 170 -37.52 16.50 -5.46
C GLY A 170 -36.82 15.29 -4.85
N LEU A 171 -35.72 14.82 -5.46
CA LEU A 171 -34.99 13.61 -5.06
C LEU A 171 -33.47 13.82 -4.98
N LEU A 172 -33.03 15.08 -4.91
CA LEU A 172 -31.63 15.41 -4.65
C LEU A 172 -31.26 14.92 -3.24
N GLY A 173 -30.42 13.89 -3.18
CA GLY A 173 -30.25 13.01 -2.02
C GLY A 173 -29.24 13.44 -0.97
N THR A 174 -28.79 14.71 -0.97
CA THR A 174 -27.84 15.16 0.06
C THR A 174 -28.51 15.50 1.36
N THR A 175 -27.85 15.16 2.46
CA THR A 175 -28.18 15.68 3.78
C THR A 175 -28.03 17.20 3.77
N ALA A 176 -28.98 17.92 4.37
CA ALA A 176 -29.01 19.38 4.40
C ALA A 176 -27.70 20.00 4.92
N ASP A 177 -26.98 19.28 5.79
CA ASP A 177 -25.71 19.71 6.37
C ASP A 177 -24.56 19.84 5.37
N PHE A 178 -24.62 19.16 4.22
CA PHE A 178 -23.58 19.20 3.17
C PHE A 178 -24.05 19.85 1.88
N ALA A 179 -25.36 20.10 1.76
CA ALA A 179 -25.98 20.71 0.58
C ALA A 179 -25.54 22.16 0.36
N ALA A 180 -25.25 22.52 -0.88
CA ALA A 180 -25.00 23.90 -1.26
C ALA A 180 -26.31 24.74 -1.22
N PRO A 181 -26.23 26.06 -1.00
CA PRO A 181 -27.41 26.94 -0.97
C PRO A 181 -28.31 26.83 -2.19
N GLU A 182 -27.75 26.74 -3.40
CA GLU A 182 -28.52 26.60 -4.63
C GLU A 182 -29.33 25.29 -4.69
N LEU A 183 -28.79 24.23 -4.09
CA LEU A 183 -29.45 22.93 -4.01
C LEU A 183 -30.62 22.96 -3.02
N LEU A 184 -30.45 23.65 -1.88
CA LEU A 184 -31.50 23.85 -0.88
C LEU A 184 -32.60 24.82 -1.35
N ALA A 185 -32.25 25.77 -2.21
CA ALA A 185 -33.20 26.71 -2.80
C ALA A 185 -34.01 26.08 -3.96
N HIS A 186 -33.79 24.81 -4.28
CA HIS A 186 -34.35 24.12 -5.45
C HIS A 186 -34.06 24.87 -6.76
N ASN A 187 -32.89 25.51 -6.84
CA ASN A 187 -32.40 26.19 -8.03
C ASN A 187 -31.56 25.20 -8.85
N TYR A 188 -32.01 24.86 -10.06
CA TYR A 188 -31.36 23.87 -10.94
C TYR A 188 -30.11 24.39 -11.66
N ASP A 189 -29.62 25.57 -11.30
CA ASP A 189 -28.30 26.04 -11.68
C ASP A 189 -27.20 25.31 -10.86
N ILE A 190 -27.06 24.01 -11.10
CA ILE A 190 -26.07 23.13 -10.47
C ILE A 190 -24.89 22.88 -11.40
N ASP A 191 -23.68 22.94 -10.84
CA ASP A 191 -22.44 22.69 -11.59
C ASP A 191 -21.36 22.15 -10.63
N ALA A 192 -20.12 22.03 -11.12
CA ALA A 192 -18.97 21.60 -10.32
C ALA A 192 -18.81 22.36 -8.98
N ARG A 193 -19.28 23.62 -8.91
CA ARG A 193 -19.17 24.49 -7.73
C ARG A 193 -20.13 24.10 -6.63
N THR A 194 -21.19 23.36 -6.96
CA THR A 194 -22.09 22.72 -5.99
C THR A 194 -21.36 21.62 -5.23
N ASP A 195 -20.62 20.75 -5.93
CA ASP A 195 -19.77 19.73 -5.29
C ASP A 195 -18.61 20.34 -4.49
N ILE A 196 -17.99 21.41 -5.00
CA ILE A 196 -16.92 22.13 -4.31
C ILE A 196 -17.39 22.67 -2.95
N TYR A 197 -18.64 23.13 -2.85
CA TYR A 197 -19.22 23.54 -1.57
C TYR A 197 -19.23 22.37 -0.57
N ALA A 198 -19.73 21.21 -1.00
CA ALA A 198 -19.78 20.01 -0.17
C ALA A 198 -18.38 19.55 0.27
N ILE A 199 -17.36 19.64 -0.58
CA ILE A 199 -15.95 19.37 -0.21
C ILE A 199 -15.48 20.31 0.92
N GLY A 200 -15.84 21.60 0.84
CA GLY A 200 -15.58 22.55 1.93
C GLY A 200 -16.27 22.14 3.24
N LYS A 201 -17.50 21.65 3.15
CA LYS A 201 -18.28 21.15 4.29
C LYS A 201 -17.70 19.87 4.90
N ILE A 202 -17.14 18.97 4.10
CA ILE A 202 -16.39 17.80 4.59
C ILE A 202 -15.20 18.21 5.47
N LEU A 203 -14.42 19.21 5.03
CA LEU A 203 -13.28 19.68 5.82
C LEU A 203 -13.71 20.35 7.13
N LEU A 204 -14.81 21.12 7.13
CA LEU A 204 -15.40 21.67 8.35
C LEU A 204 -15.94 20.58 9.27
N TYR A 205 -16.53 19.53 8.72
CA TYR A 205 -16.96 18.36 9.47
C TYR A 205 -15.77 17.71 10.18
N ILE A 206 -14.66 17.47 9.47
CA ILE A 206 -13.42 16.94 10.08
C ILE A 206 -12.92 17.88 11.18
N GLU A 207 -12.89 19.20 10.95
CA GLU A 207 -12.50 20.18 11.98
C GLU A 207 -13.36 20.06 13.24
N GLN A 208 -14.67 19.95 13.06
CA GLN A 208 -15.64 19.83 14.15
C GLN A 208 -15.45 18.53 14.94
N GLN A 209 -15.29 17.39 14.27
CA GLN A 209 -15.05 16.11 14.94
C GLN A 209 -13.73 16.12 15.71
N LEU A 210 -12.67 16.69 15.11
CA LEU A 210 -11.38 16.82 15.80
C LEU A 210 -11.44 17.76 17.01
N GLN A 211 -12.35 18.74 17.03
CA GLN A 211 -12.54 19.61 18.20
C GLN A 211 -13.17 18.88 19.39
N VAL A 212 -13.91 17.79 19.16
CA VAL A 212 -14.48 16.94 20.22
C VAL A 212 -13.34 16.29 21.02
N THR A 213 -12.34 15.75 20.33
CA THR A 213 -11.18 15.08 20.96
C THR A 213 -10.07 16.06 21.34
N PHE A 214 -9.79 17.05 20.49
CA PHE A 214 -8.70 18.01 20.62
C PHE A 214 -9.25 19.43 20.74
N ARG A 215 -9.55 19.82 21.98
CA ARG A 215 -10.14 21.13 22.28
C ARG A 215 -9.36 22.27 21.63
N GLY A 216 -10.04 23.09 20.85
CA GLY A 216 -9.44 24.23 20.15
C GLY A 216 -8.69 23.90 18.86
N TYR A 217 -8.76 22.65 18.37
CA TYR A 217 -8.24 22.30 17.05
C TYR A 217 -8.87 23.21 15.98
N ARG A 218 -8.02 23.67 15.05
CA ARG A 218 -8.45 24.38 13.84
C ARG A 218 -7.72 23.81 12.64
N LEU A 219 -8.37 23.84 11.48
CA LEU A 219 -7.73 23.46 10.23
C LEU A 219 -6.45 24.28 10.01
N PRO A 220 -5.42 23.73 9.36
CA PRO A 220 -4.23 24.49 8.99
C PRO A 220 -4.59 25.78 8.23
N LYS A 221 -3.92 26.90 8.52
CA LYS A 221 -4.23 28.23 7.92
C LYS A 221 -4.35 28.20 6.38
N ASN A 222 -3.50 27.41 5.72
CA ASN A 222 -3.54 27.27 4.26
C ASN A 222 -4.81 26.56 3.75
N LEU A 223 -5.40 25.67 4.55
CA LEU A 223 -6.68 25.02 4.24
C LEU A 223 -7.88 25.87 4.66
N GLN A 224 -7.75 26.73 5.67
CA GLN A 224 -8.83 27.64 6.05
C GLN A 224 -9.24 28.56 4.88
N GLY A 225 -8.27 29.14 4.17
CA GLY A 225 -8.56 29.97 2.99
C GLY A 225 -9.19 29.17 1.84
N PHE A 226 -8.74 27.92 1.64
CA PHE A 226 -9.35 27.01 0.67
C PHE A 226 -10.81 26.73 1.01
N VAL A 227 -11.09 26.34 2.25
CA VAL A 227 -12.44 26.03 2.75
C VAL A 227 -13.34 27.25 2.69
N GLN A 228 -12.86 28.42 3.11
CA GLN A 228 -13.60 29.68 3.06
C GLN A 228 -14.06 30.04 1.64
N ARG A 229 -13.24 29.72 0.63
CA ARG A 229 -13.63 29.91 -0.77
C ARG A 229 -14.63 28.84 -1.24
N CYS A 230 -14.46 27.58 -0.83
CA CYS A 230 -15.41 26.52 -1.15
C CYS A 230 -16.83 26.83 -0.65
N ILE A 231 -16.96 27.33 0.57
CA ILE A 231 -18.26 27.53 1.25
C ILE A 231 -18.90 28.91 1.00
N ARG A 232 -18.46 29.67 0.00
CA ARG A 232 -19.06 30.95 -0.33
C ARG A 232 -20.53 30.79 -0.71
N GLN A 233 -21.38 31.65 -0.16
CA GLN A 233 -22.83 31.61 -0.42
C GLN A 233 -23.12 31.86 -1.90
N ASN A 234 -22.51 32.91 -2.45
CA ASN A 234 -22.53 33.16 -3.89
C ASN A 234 -21.69 32.10 -4.62
N LYS A 235 -22.33 31.27 -5.44
CA LYS A 235 -21.70 30.22 -6.23
C LYS A 235 -20.56 30.75 -7.12
N GLN A 236 -20.69 31.96 -7.65
CA GLN A 236 -19.68 32.58 -8.54
C GLN A 236 -18.39 32.98 -7.82
N GLU A 237 -18.40 33.06 -6.48
CA GLU A 237 -17.21 33.36 -5.66
C GLU A 237 -16.41 32.11 -5.27
N ARG A 238 -16.92 30.91 -5.57
CA ARG A 238 -16.25 29.64 -5.28
C ARG A 238 -15.09 29.41 -6.27
N TRP A 239 -14.41 28.28 -6.14
CA TRP A 239 -13.51 27.80 -7.19
C TRP A 239 -14.35 27.50 -8.44
N ASN A 240 -13.90 27.91 -9.63
CA ASN A 240 -14.70 27.71 -10.85
C ASN A 240 -14.79 26.24 -11.25
N SER A 241 -13.76 25.46 -10.94
CA SER A 241 -13.66 24.03 -11.19
C SER A 241 -12.80 23.35 -10.14
N VAL A 242 -12.86 22.03 -10.10
CA VAL A 242 -11.99 21.21 -9.24
C VAL A 242 -10.53 21.32 -9.68
N ASP A 243 -10.25 21.50 -10.98
CA ASP A 243 -8.90 21.77 -11.48
C ASP A 243 -8.31 23.08 -10.92
N GLU A 244 -9.11 24.15 -10.80
CA GLU A 244 -8.66 25.40 -10.15
C GLU A 244 -8.36 25.17 -8.66
N ALA A 245 -9.23 24.43 -7.98
CA ALA A 245 -9.06 24.06 -6.57
C ALA A 245 -7.78 23.24 -6.33
N LEU A 246 -7.51 22.25 -7.19
CA LEU A 246 -6.26 21.46 -7.19
C LEU A 246 -5.04 22.34 -7.47
N GLY A 247 -5.13 23.25 -8.44
CA GLY A 247 -4.06 24.21 -8.76
C GLY A 247 -3.69 25.12 -7.58
N PHE A 248 -4.68 25.54 -6.77
CA PHE A 248 -4.41 26.28 -5.54
C PHE A 248 -3.66 25.43 -4.50
N MET A 249 -4.06 24.17 -4.34
CA MET A 249 -3.40 23.24 -3.42
C MET A 249 -1.95 22.99 -3.84
N ASP A 250 -1.67 22.89 -5.14
CA ASP A 250 -0.33 22.71 -5.71
C ASP A 250 0.53 23.99 -5.63
N SER A 251 -0.04 25.17 -5.93
CA SER A 251 0.68 26.44 -5.82
C SER A 251 1.06 26.81 -4.38
N SER A 252 0.24 26.43 -3.40
CA SER A 252 0.57 26.55 -1.98
C SER A 252 1.76 25.64 -1.60
N ARG A 253 1.87 24.46 -2.21
CA ARG A 253 3.03 23.56 -2.08
C ARG A 253 4.28 24.19 -2.70
N LYS A 254 4.16 24.74 -3.92
CA LYS A 254 5.26 25.43 -4.65
C LYS A 254 5.79 26.68 -3.94
N LYS A 255 4.95 27.48 -3.28
CA LYS A 255 5.39 28.64 -2.47
C LYS A 255 6.20 28.20 -1.25
N LEU A 256 5.78 27.15 -0.55
CA LEU A 256 6.54 26.57 0.57
C LEU A 256 7.91 26.02 0.13
N VAL A 257 7.98 25.43 -1.06
CA VAL A 257 9.24 25.01 -1.69
C VAL A 257 10.13 26.21 -2.01
N LYS A 258 9.59 27.29 -2.60
CA LYS A 258 10.35 28.54 -2.84
C LYS A 258 10.90 29.17 -1.56
N TRP A 259 10.13 29.22 -0.47
CA TRP A 259 10.60 29.76 0.82
C TRP A 259 11.63 28.87 1.49
N ARG A 260 11.53 27.54 1.32
CA ARG A 260 12.56 26.60 1.76
C ARG A 260 13.85 26.74 0.95
N ILE A 261 13.76 26.92 -0.36
CA ILE A 261 14.90 27.25 -1.23
C ILE A 261 15.53 28.57 -0.78
N ALA A 262 14.73 29.61 -0.51
CA ALA A 262 15.21 30.90 -0.03
C ALA A 262 15.93 30.82 1.34
N ALA A 263 15.39 30.02 2.27
CA ALA A 263 16.00 29.76 3.57
C ALA A 263 17.30 28.94 3.45
N VAL A 264 17.34 27.96 2.54
CA VAL A 264 18.54 27.19 2.21
C VAL A 264 19.58 28.09 1.53
N THR A 265 19.21 28.99 0.62
CA THR A 265 20.14 29.93 -0.01
C THR A 265 20.80 30.91 0.97
N ALA A 266 20.12 31.24 2.07
CA ALA A 266 20.69 32.05 3.14
C ALA A 266 21.70 31.27 4.01
N SER A 267 21.53 29.94 4.13
CA SER A 267 22.46 29.07 4.85
C SER A 267 23.63 28.57 3.98
N THR A 268 23.47 28.50 2.66
CA THR A 268 24.51 28.04 1.72
C THR A 268 25.49 29.14 1.31
N ALA A 269 25.17 30.42 1.48
CA ALA A 269 26.09 31.52 1.15
C ALA A 269 27.40 31.50 1.96
N LEU A 270 27.41 30.87 3.14
CA LEU A 270 28.61 30.71 3.98
C LEU A 270 29.48 29.50 3.57
N LEU A 271 28.92 28.54 2.82
CA LEU A 271 29.60 27.31 2.40
C LEU A 271 30.16 27.39 0.96
N VAL A 272 29.61 28.28 0.13
CA VAL A 272 29.98 28.42 -1.28
C VAL A 272 31.39 29.02 -1.47
N LEU A 273 31.90 29.81 -0.52
CA LEU A 273 33.25 30.40 -0.61
C LEU A 273 34.39 29.40 -0.40
N THR A 274 34.14 28.28 0.29
CA THR A 274 35.15 27.22 0.52
C THR A 274 35.13 26.13 -0.55
N VAL A 275 34.02 25.97 -1.27
CA VAL A 275 33.86 24.90 -2.28
C VAL A 275 34.34 25.33 -3.68
N LEU A 276 34.27 26.62 -4.02
CA LEU A 276 34.68 27.13 -5.33
C LEU A 276 36.19 26.99 -5.64
N PHE A 277 37.02 26.67 -4.65
CA PHE A 277 38.46 26.48 -4.87
C PHE A 277 38.85 25.05 -5.23
N CYS A 278 37.99 24.04 -5.00
CA CYS A 278 38.50 22.67 -4.95
C CYS A 278 38.33 21.80 -6.19
N LEU A 279 37.29 21.86 -7.03
CA LEU A 279 37.13 20.77 -8.01
C LEU A 279 36.58 21.19 -9.38
N ARG A 280 37.53 21.42 -10.31
CA ARG A 280 37.46 20.93 -11.68
C ARG A 280 37.61 19.40 -11.64
N ASN A 281 36.61 18.66 -12.12
CA ASN A 281 36.79 17.47 -12.96
C ASN A 281 35.41 16.96 -13.39
N ILE A 282 35.24 16.85 -14.71
CA ILE A 282 34.02 16.39 -15.38
C ILE A 282 33.98 14.87 -15.28
N SER A 283 32.96 14.38 -14.60
CA SER A 283 32.35 13.06 -14.78
C SER A 283 30.88 13.36 -15.00
N GLU A 284 30.25 12.80 -16.03
CA GLU A 284 28.83 13.05 -16.30
C GLU A 284 28.00 12.75 -15.04
N ASP A 285 27.43 13.80 -14.46
CA ASP A 285 26.63 13.73 -13.25
C ASP A 285 25.43 12.81 -13.51
N PRO A 286 25.09 11.88 -12.61
CA PRO A 286 23.81 11.18 -12.71
C PRO A 286 22.72 12.24 -12.78
N LYS A 287 21.86 12.17 -13.81
CA LYS A 287 20.71 13.07 -13.94
C LYS A 287 19.69 12.69 -12.87
N LEU A 288 19.96 13.14 -11.66
CA LEU A 288 19.07 12.98 -10.52
C LEU A 288 17.88 13.92 -10.68
N PHE A 289 16.70 13.43 -10.35
CA PHE A 289 15.52 14.28 -10.22
C PHE A 289 14.69 13.86 -9.03
N VAL A 290 14.07 14.84 -8.39
CA VAL A 290 13.15 14.58 -7.29
C VAL A 290 11.75 14.41 -7.88
N GLY A 291 11.20 13.21 -7.76
CA GLY A 291 9.84 12.94 -8.18
C GLY A 291 8.82 13.35 -7.13
N GLU A 292 7.56 12.95 -7.34
CA GLU A 292 6.53 13.15 -6.33
C GLU A 292 6.89 12.41 -5.03
N ASN A 293 6.50 12.99 -3.89
CA ASN A 293 6.80 12.51 -2.52
C ASN A 293 8.28 12.61 -2.08
N ASN A 294 9.10 13.47 -2.70
CA ASN A 294 10.52 13.67 -2.33
C ASN A 294 11.38 12.41 -2.47
N ILE A 295 10.95 11.45 -3.28
CA ILE A 295 11.77 10.33 -3.70
C ILE A 295 12.73 10.85 -4.78
N VAL A 296 14.01 10.57 -4.62
CA VAL A 296 15.05 10.92 -5.58
C VAL A 296 15.22 9.76 -6.54
N TYR A 297 15.18 10.08 -7.82
CA TYR A 297 15.35 9.15 -8.92
C TYR A 297 16.61 9.50 -9.69
N GLU A 298 17.25 8.48 -10.25
CA GLU A 298 18.38 8.59 -11.17
C GLU A 298 17.96 8.07 -12.53
N VAL A 299 18.11 8.88 -13.57
CA VAL A 299 17.91 8.43 -14.95
C VAL A 299 19.02 7.44 -15.31
N LEU A 300 18.63 6.20 -15.63
CA LEU A 300 19.54 5.14 -16.07
C LEU A 300 19.77 5.17 -17.58
N SER A 301 18.73 5.50 -18.35
CA SER A 301 18.81 5.66 -19.79
C SER A 301 17.79 6.69 -20.25
N GLU A 302 18.27 7.69 -20.97
CA GLU A 302 17.43 8.62 -21.69
C GLU A 302 16.68 7.89 -22.81
N ASP A 303 17.37 7.11 -23.64
CA ASP A 303 16.77 6.49 -24.83
C ASP A 303 15.66 5.50 -24.49
N SER A 304 15.90 4.64 -23.50
CA SER A 304 14.89 3.67 -23.03
C SER A 304 13.91 4.26 -22.02
N ALA A 305 14.10 5.52 -21.62
CA ALA A 305 13.31 6.22 -20.61
C ALA A 305 13.11 5.38 -19.33
N ILE A 306 14.22 4.93 -18.74
CA ILE A 306 14.22 4.17 -17.48
C ILE A 306 14.99 4.91 -16.39
N CYS A 307 14.54 4.73 -15.15
CA CYS A 307 15.17 5.31 -13.97
C CYS A 307 15.14 4.34 -12.78
N GLN A 308 15.97 4.61 -11.78
CA GLN A 308 15.92 3.93 -10.49
C GLN A 308 15.71 4.91 -9.34
N VAL A 309 15.23 4.42 -8.21
CA VAL A 309 15.10 5.18 -6.97
C VAL A 309 16.43 5.16 -6.23
N VAL A 310 17.00 6.32 -5.92
CA VAL A 310 18.25 6.43 -5.15
C VAL A 310 18.04 6.89 -3.70
N GLY A 311 16.79 7.16 -3.31
CA GLY A 311 16.42 7.41 -1.92
C GLY A 311 15.53 8.63 -1.72
N SER A 312 15.84 9.44 -0.72
CA SER A 312 15.28 10.78 -0.53
C SER A 312 16.36 11.84 -0.44
N ASP A 313 15.96 13.11 -0.53
CA ASP A 313 16.80 14.16 0.04
C ASP A 313 17.15 13.82 1.50
N SER A 314 18.36 14.19 1.93
CA SER A 314 18.99 13.76 3.20
C SER A 314 18.25 14.19 4.48
N THR A 315 17.06 14.79 4.35
CA THR A 315 16.26 15.32 5.46
C THR A 315 14.95 14.55 5.71
N GLN A 316 14.56 13.67 4.79
CA GLN A 316 13.25 13.01 4.84
C GLN A 316 13.35 11.58 5.39
N ILE A 317 12.70 11.35 6.54
CA ILE A 317 12.37 10.01 7.03
C ILE A 317 10.95 9.70 6.55
N PHE A 318 10.78 8.61 5.82
CA PHE A 318 9.48 8.13 5.38
C PHE A 318 8.90 7.16 6.41
N LYS A 319 7.58 7.20 6.55
CA LYS A 319 6.83 6.11 7.20
C LYS A 319 6.23 5.15 6.17
N HIS A 320 5.77 5.69 5.05
CA HIS A 320 5.15 4.91 3.99
C HIS A 320 5.71 5.38 2.67
N ILE A 321 6.16 4.43 1.85
CA ILE A 321 6.62 4.71 0.49
C ILE A 321 5.73 3.96 -0.50
N TYR A 322 5.28 4.69 -1.51
CA TYR A 322 4.67 4.15 -2.72
C TYR A 322 5.55 4.53 -3.91
N ILE A 323 6.31 3.58 -4.44
CA ILE A 323 7.15 3.78 -5.63
C ILE A 323 6.27 3.53 -6.85
N ARG A 324 6.08 4.55 -7.68
CA ARG A 324 5.28 4.44 -8.91
C ARG A 324 6.02 3.64 -9.97
N SER A 325 5.26 2.99 -10.86
CA SER A 325 5.83 2.33 -12.04
C SER A 325 6.41 3.31 -13.05
N SER A 326 5.91 4.55 -13.07
CA SER A 326 6.37 5.60 -13.97
C SER A 326 6.37 6.97 -13.29
N VAL A 327 7.36 7.78 -13.61
CA VAL A 327 7.55 9.14 -13.07
C VAL A 327 7.91 10.13 -14.17
N SER A 328 7.35 11.34 -14.09
CA SER A 328 7.58 12.38 -15.10
C SER A 328 8.74 13.30 -14.71
N HIS A 329 9.68 13.51 -15.64
CA HIS A 329 10.76 14.48 -15.52
C HIS A 329 11.00 15.16 -16.88
N ASN A 330 11.07 16.49 -16.92
CA ASN A 330 11.26 17.28 -18.15
C ASN A 330 10.32 16.91 -19.30
N ASN A 331 9.02 16.79 -19.03
CA ASN A 331 7.97 16.38 -19.98
C ASN A 331 8.14 14.98 -20.59
N LYS A 332 9.01 14.15 -20.00
CA LYS A 332 9.22 12.75 -20.38
C LYS A 332 8.84 11.84 -19.22
N GLN A 333 8.22 10.71 -19.53
CA GLN A 333 7.88 9.66 -18.57
C GLN A 333 9.02 8.65 -18.50
N TYR A 334 9.47 8.33 -17.29
CA TYR A 334 10.49 7.32 -17.03
C TYR A 334 9.89 6.14 -16.28
N THR A 335 10.12 4.94 -16.77
CA THR A 335 9.74 3.70 -16.09
C THR A 335 10.71 3.44 -14.93
N VAL A 336 10.17 3.17 -13.74
CA VAL A 336 10.98 2.85 -12.56
C VAL A 336 11.32 1.37 -12.58
N THR A 337 12.60 1.06 -12.81
CA THR A 337 13.09 -0.32 -12.96
C THR A 337 13.99 -0.77 -11.83
N GLY A 338 14.46 0.14 -10.96
CA GLY A 338 15.38 -0.22 -9.89
C GLY A 338 15.20 0.58 -8.61
N ILE A 339 15.72 0.03 -7.52
CA ILE A 339 16.03 0.75 -6.29
C ILE A 339 17.52 0.59 -6.08
N ALA A 340 18.23 1.70 -5.97
CA ALA A 340 19.67 1.72 -5.87
C ALA A 340 20.16 1.31 -4.48
N ASP A 341 21.47 1.12 -4.40
CA ASP A 341 22.16 0.80 -3.16
C ASP A 341 21.92 1.88 -2.10
N ASN A 342 21.65 1.46 -0.86
CA ASN A 342 21.42 2.31 0.30
C ASN A 342 20.22 3.29 0.21
N ALA A 343 19.36 3.20 -0.82
CA ALA A 343 18.33 4.21 -1.12
C ALA A 343 17.48 4.62 0.10
N PHE A 344 17.07 3.66 0.91
CA PHE A 344 16.27 3.86 2.12
C PHE A 344 16.92 3.26 3.36
N LYS A 345 18.26 3.25 3.39
CA LYS A 345 19.01 2.79 4.56
C LYS A 345 18.68 3.63 5.81
N TYR A 346 18.43 2.95 6.92
CA TYR A 346 18.01 3.47 8.23
C TYR A 346 16.76 4.38 8.18
N ASN A 347 15.89 4.17 7.19
CA ASN A 347 14.67 4.94 7.09
C ASN A 347 13.61 4.46 8.10
N GLY A 348 12.62 5.30 8.39
CA GLY A 348 11.58 5.05 9.39
C GLY A 348 10.38 4.28 8.84
N LEU A 349 10.58 3.51 7.77
CA LEU A 349 9.52 2.87 7.01
C LEU A 349 8.75 1.89 7.87
N GLU A 350 7.44 2.03 7.86
CA GLU A 350 6.43 1.12 8.40
C GLU A 350 5.82 0.27 7.27
N SER A 351 5.64 0.86 6.07
CA SER A 351 5.18 0.15 4.87
C SER A 351 5.88 0.59 3.58
N LEU A 352 5.92 -0.33 2.62
CA LEU A 352 6.56 -0.18 1.31
C LEU A 352 5.68 -0.79 0.23
N SER A 353 5.41 -0.05 -0.84
CA SER A 353 4.74 -0.54 -2.04
C SER A 353 5.65 -0.38 -3.25
N LEU A 354 5.92 -1.51 -3.90
CA LEU A 354 6.85 -1.66 -5.02
C LEU A 354 6.08 -1.81 -6.34
N PRO A 355 6.52 -1.18 -7.45
CA PRO A 355 5.80 -1.24 -8.71
C PRO A 355 6.06 -2.53 -9.47
N GLN A 356 5.11 -2.95 -10.30
CA GLN A 356 5.22 -4.12 -11.19
C GLN A 356 6.20 -3.93 -12.37
N THR A 357 6.90 -2.80 -12.42
CA THR A 357 7.98 -2.52 -13.37
C THR A 357 9.37 -2.74 -12.76
N LEU A 358 9.45 -3.00 -11.46
CA LEU A 358 10.69 -3.12 -10.72
C LEU A 358 11.46 -4.40 -11.11
N GLN A 359 12.72 -4.25 -11.51
CA GLN A 359 13.61 -5.35 -11.88
C GLN A 359 14.67 -5.61 -10.81
N THR A 360 15.17 -4.55 -10.16
CA THR A 360 16.31 -4.64 -9.24
C THR A 360 16.05 -3.93 -7.90
N ILE A 361 16.50 -4.56 -6.81
CA ILE A 361 16.63 -3.93 -5.48
C ILE A 361 18.11 -3.97 -5.11
N GLY A 362 18.71 -2.82 -4.81
CA GLY A 362 20.14 -2.68 -4.55
C GLY A 362 20.59 -3.18 -3.18
N ASN A 363 21.90 -3.19 -2.98
CA ASN A 363 22.53 -3.56 -1.72
C ASN A 363 22.15 -2.58 -0.63
N ASN A 364 21.84 -3.08 0.56
CA ASN A 364 21.45 -2.25 1.71
C ASN A 364 20.24 -1.32 1.47
N ALA A 365 19.46 -1.52 0.40
CA ALA A 365 18.42 -0.59 -0.04
C ALA A 365 17.44 -0.20 1.07
N PHE A 366 17.11 -1.11 1.99
CA PHE A 366 16.23 -0.90 3.14
C PHE A 366 16.89 -1.31 4.46
N LEU A 367 18.22 -1.40 4.50
CA LEU A 367 18.95 -1.83 5.70
C LEU A 367 18.54 -0.98 6.89
N GLY A 368 18.11 -1.60 7.99
CA GLY A 368 17.78 -0.92 9.23
C GLY A 368 16.45 -0.17 9.20
N CYS A 369 15.54 -0.48 8.27
CA CYS A 369 14.15 -0.03 8.33
C CYS A 369 13.40 -0.78 9.44
N GLN A 370 13.73 -0.46 10.70
CA GLN A 370 13.34 -1.27 11.87
C GLN A 370 11.83 -1.40 12.07
N LYS A 371 11.04 -0.47 11.52
CA LYS A 371 9.58 -0.45 11.65
C LYS A 371 8.85 -1.15 10.51
N LEU A 372 9.56 -1.58 9.46
CA LEU A 372 8.95 -2.12 8.24
C LEU A 372 8.33 -3.47 8.58
N GLN A 373 7.03 -3.64 8.35
CA GLN A 373 6.29 -4.83 8.82
C GLN A 373 6.10 -5.89 7.74
N PHE A 374 5.85 -5.46 6.51
CA PHE A 374 5.51 -6.32 5.39
C PHE A 374 6.23 -5.86 4.13
N VAL A 375 6.69 -6.82 3.33
CA VAL A 375 7.28 -6.58 2.02
C VAL A 375 6.70 -7.58 1.02
N ASP A 376 6.00 -7.08 0.00
CA ASP A 376 5.60 -7.84 -1.18
C ASP A 376 6.54 -7.47 -2.34
N ILE A 377 7.47 -8.36 -2.68
CA ILE A 377 8.39 -8.16 -3.80
C ILE A 377 7.72 -8.68 -5.08
N PRO A 378 7.44 -7.81 -6.09
CA PRO A 378 6.76 -8.20 -7.32
C PRO A 378 7.51 -9.27 -8.13
N ASP A 379 6.80 -10.17 -8.80
CA ASP A 379 7.39 -11.28 -9.59
C ASP A 379 8.30 -10.82 -10.74
N CYS A 380 8.19 -9.57 -11.18
CA CYS A 380 9.08 -8.96 -12.16
C CYS A 380 10.50 -8.67 -11.63
N VAL A 381 10.73 -8.73 -10.32
CA VAL A 381 12.06 -8.53 -9.73
C VAL A 381 12.93 -9.75 -9.96
N THR A 382 14.06 -9.54 -10.64
CA THR A 382 15.03 -10.60 -10.97
C THR A 382 16.29 -10.54 -10.11
N THR A 383 16.57 -9.37 -9.50
CA THR A 383 17.78 -9.16 -8.67
C THR A 383 17.43 -8.49 -7.35
N ILE A 384 17.90 -9.07 -6.25
CA ILE A 384 17.89 -8.47 -4.91
C ILE A 384 19.35 -8.31 -4.48
N GLY A 385 19.67 -7.21 -3.81
CA GLY A 385 21.01 -6.90 -3.33
C GLY A 385 21.30 -7.52 -1.97
N SER A 386 22.59 -7.65 -1.65
CA SER A 386 23.03 -8.10 -0.34
C SER A 386 22.56 -7.14 0.74
N GLN A 387 22.15 -7.69 1.89
CA GLN A 387 21.71 -6.95 3.06
C GLN A 387 20.53 -5.98 2.82
N SER A 388 19.78 -6.15 1.72
CA SER A 388 18.73 -5.22 1.31
C SER A 388 17.68 -4.95 2.40
N PHE A 389 17.31 -5.94 3.21
CA PHE A 389 16.38 -5.80 4.35
C PHE A 389 17.00 -6.23 5.69
N TRP A 390 18.34 -6.16 5.80
CA TRP A 390 19.02 -6.47 7.06
C TRP A 390 18.57 -5.52 8.18
N LEU A 391 18.30 -6.02 9.38
CA LEU A 391 17.84 -5.24 10.56
C LEU A 391 16.44 -4.61 10.41
N CYS A 392 15.60 -5.12 9.51
CA CYS A 392 14.16 -4.81 9.45
C CYS A 392 13.39 -5.55 10.57
N ARG A 393 13.64 -5.15 11.82
CA ARG A 393 13.24 -5.88 13.04
C ARG A 393 11.74 -6.06 13.27
N SER A 394 10.88 -5.34 12.56
CA SER A 394 9.42 -5.50 12.67
C SER A 394 8.85 -6.35 11.53
N MET A 395 9.67 -6.76 10.56
CA MET A 395 9.20 -7.42 9.35
C MET A 395 8.80 -8.86 9.67
N SER A 396 7.49 -9.13 9.63
CA SER A 396 6.90 -10.43 10.00
C SER A 396 6.44 -11.25 8.79
N SER A 397 6.25 -10.60 7.64
CA SER A 397 5.79 -11.25 6.41
C SER A 397 6.54 -10.73 5.18
N LEU A 398 6.89 -11.66 4.30
CA LEU A 398 7.68 -11.45 3.10
C LEU A 398 7.12 -12.34 1.98
N ARG A 399 6.82 -11.74 0.82
CA ARG A 399 6.65 -12.48 -0.43
C ARG A 399 7.88 -12.26 -1.31
N LEU A 400 8.55 -13.36 -1.63
CA LEU A 400 9.67 -13.40 -2.58
C LEU A 400 9.15 -13.56 -4.02
N PRO A 401 9.83 -12.97 -5.01
CA PRO A 401 9.42 -13.06 -6.40
C PRO A 401 9.77 -14.44 -6.98
N SER A 402 8.94 -14.97 -7.87
CA SER A 402 9.17 -16.30 -8.49
C SER A 402 10.37 -16.37 -9.46
N GLY A 403 10.87 -15.22 -9.94
CA GLY A 403 11.92 -15.16 -10.98
C GLY A 403 13.37 -15.21 -10.50
N ILE A 404 13.64 -15.10 -9.20
CA ILE A 404 15.02 -15.01 -8.67
C ILE A 404 15.74 -16.36 -8.68
N LYS A 405 17.07 -16.31 -8.85
CA LYS A 405 17.96 -17.49 -8.80
C LYS A 405 18.69 -17.64 -7.47
N GLU A 406 18.79 -16.57 -6.71
CA GLU A 406 19.55 -16.53 -5.46
C GLU A 406 18.81 -15.68 -4.42
N ILE A 407 18.89 -16.10 -3.15
CA ILE A 407 18.63 -15.22 -2.01
C ILE A 407 19.97 -14.63 -1.56
N PRO A 408 20.19 -13.31 -1.66
CA PRO A 408 21.50 -12.72 -1.42
C PRO A 408 21.96 -12.80 0.04
N SER A 409 23.27 -12.64 0.24
CA SER A 409 23.88 -12.63 1.56
C SER A 409 23.27 -11.55 2.46
N GLY A 410 22.84 -11.96 3.65
CA GLY A 410 22.27 -11.11 4.69
C GLY A 410 20.95 -10.41 4.34
N ALA A 411 20.32 -10.74 3.20
CA ALA A 411 19.21 -9.96 2.66
C ALA A 411 18.04 -9.82 3.65
N PHE A 412 17.77 -10.85 4.46
CA PHE A 412 16.63 -10.90 5.40
C PHE A 412 17.07 -11.31 6.81
N SER A 413 18.28 -10.93 7.23
CA SER A 413 18.75 -11.20 8.59
C SER A 413 18.18 -10.22 9.61
N PHE A 414 18.04 -10.66 10.86
CA PHE A 414 17.56 -9.85 12.00
C PHE A 414 16.18 -9.22 11.75
N THR A 415 15.24 -10.03 11.29
CA THR A 415 13.83 -9.66 11.11
C THR A 415 12.92 -10.45 12.06
N ASN A 416 11.61 -10.31 11.92
CA ASN A 416 10.61 -10.93 12.81
C ASN A 416 9.74 -11.98 12.10
N MET A 417 10.24 -12.54 10.99
CA MET A 417 9.49 -13.48 10.16
C MET A 417 9.17 -14.77 10.92
N GLU A 418 7.95 -15.27 10.75
CA GLU A 418 7.52 -16.58 11.28
C GLU A 418 7.57 -17.69 10.23
N ASN A 419 7.34 -17.33 8.96
CA ASN A 419 7.26 -18.25 7.84
C ASN A 419 8.06 -17.69 6.67
N VAL A 420 8.84 -18.54 6.01
CA VAL A 420 9.55 -18.20 4.77
C VAL A 420 9.25 -19.28 3.73
N VAL A 421 8.82 -18.86 2.55
CA VAL A 421 8.67 -19.71 1.37
C VAL A 421 9.68 -19.24 0.34
N VAL A 422 10.72 -20.04 0.12
CA VAL A 422 11.72 -19.77 -0.92
C VAL A 422 11.18 -20.31 -2.26
N PRO A 423 11.07 -19.49 -3.30
CA PRO A 423 10.42 -19.87 -4.55
C PRO A 423 11.22 -20.89 -5.36
N GLU A 424 10.53 -21.71 -6.14
CA GLU A 424 11.16 -22.62 -7.10
C GLU A 424 12.00 -21.85 -8.12
N GLY A 425 13.15 -22.43 -8.49
CA GLY A 425 14.14 -21.80 -9.36
C GLY A 425 15.31 -21.17 -8.61
N VAL A 426 15.21 -20.95 -7.30
CA VAL A 426 16.34 -20.55 -6.45
C VAL A 426 17.30 -21.73 -6.29
N THR A 427 18.58 -21.49 -6.60
CA THR A 427 19.65 -22.50 -6.49
C THR A 427 20.55 -22.27 -5.28
N THR A 428 20.64 -21.03 -4.79
CA THR A 428 21.55 -20.66 -3.70
C THR A 428 20.86 -19.75 -2.69
N ILE A 429 21.09 -19.98 -1.40
CA ILE A 429 20.74 -19.05 -0.32
C ILE A 429 22.04 -18.58 0.34
N GLY A 430 22.34 -17.29 0.17
CA GLY A 430 23.59 -16.63 0.53
C GLY A 430 23.88 -16.57 2.02
N CYS A 431 25.11 -16.16 2.35
CA CYS A 431 25.62 -16.13 3.71
C CYS A 431 24.69 -15.33 4.63
N ASP A 432 24.34 -15.89 5.78
CA ASP A 432 23.52 -15.26 6.81
C ASP A 432 22.13 -14.78 6.34
N ALA A 433 21.64 -15.18 5.16
CA ALA A 433 20.46 -14.59 4.51
C ALA A 433 19.20 -14.54 5.39
N PHE A 434 18.99 -15.53 6.26
CA PHE A 434 17.88 -15.59 7.22
C PHE A 434 18.36 -15.65 8.68
N ALA A 435 19.61 -15.24 8.95
CA ALA A 435 20.17 -15.28 10.28
C ALA A 435 19.43 -14.38 11.27
N ALA A 436 19.39 -14.78 12.53
CA ALA A 436 18.78 -14.09 13.67
C ALA A 436 17.29 -13.75 13.48
N ASN A 437 16.56 -14.55 12.69
CA ASN A 437 15.10 -14.54 12.67
C ASN A 437 14.57 -15.41 13.81
N GLU A 438 14.60 -14.87 15.04
CA GLU A 438 14.35 -15.67 16.25
C GLU A 438 12.94 -16.25 16.34
N ARG A 439 11.97 -15.72 15.57
CA ARG A 439 10.58 -16.21 15.47
C ARG A 439 10.32 -17.14 14.29
N LEU A 440 11.31 -17.44 13.46
CA LEU A 440 11.12 -18.25 12.26
C LEU A 440 10.79 -19.70 12.65
N VAL A 441 9.56 -20.13 12.36
CA VAL A 441 9.05 -21.47 12.68
C VAL A 441 9.08 -22.37 11.45
N ASN A 442 8.62 -21.86 10.31
CA ASN A 442 8.47 -22.67 9.10
C ASN A 442 9.31 -22.11 7.95
N VAL A 443 10.08 -23.00 7.32
CA VAL A 443 10.86 -22.70 6.12
C VAL A 443 10.53 -23.73 5.05
N SER A 444 10.02 -23.28 3.91
CA SER A 444 9.84 -24.09 2.71
C SER A 444 10.99 -23.81 1.74
N LEU A 445 11.81 -24.82 1.49
CA LEU A 445 12.93 -24.77 0.55
C LEU A 445 12.54 -25.44 -0.78
N PRO A 446 12.92 -24.88 -1.94
CA PRO A 446 12.53 -25.40 -3.25
C PRO A 446 13.37 -26.60 -3.67
N LYS A 447 12.83 -27.44 -4.54
CA LYS A 447 13.55 -28.61 -5.08
C LYS A 447 14.78 -28.23 -5.90
N SER A 448 14.79 -27.03 -6.48
CA SER A 448 15.92 -26.49 -7.24
C SER A 448 17.14 -26.11 -6.40
N LEU A 449 17.02 -26.08 -5.06
CA LEU A 449 18.08 -25.60 -4.18
C LEU A 449 19.31 -26.52 -4.21
N GLN A 450 20.50 -25.92 -4.35
CA GLN A 450 21.79 -26.61 -4.46
C GLN A 450 22.73 -26.29 -3.30
N SER A 451 22.72 -25.06 -2.78
CA SER A 451 23.59 -24.64 -1.67
C SER A 451 22.83 -23.84 -0.61
N LEU A 452 23.11 -24.17 0.65
CA LEU A 452 22.83 -23.34 1.82
C LEU A 452 24.16 -22.77 2.30
N GLU A 453 24.37 -21.46 2.22
CA GLU A 453 25.66 -20.87 2.59
C GLU A 453 25.87 -20.72 4.10
N ARG A 454 27.05 -20.24 4.49
CA ARG A 454 27.44 -19.99 5.89
C ARG A 454 26.35 -19.25 6.66
N GLY A 455 25.96 -19.77 7.82
CA GLY A 455 25.13 -19.05 8.79
C GLY A 455 23.70 -18.76 8.33
N VAL A 456 23.23 -19.38 7.24
CA VAL A 456 21.92 -19.06 6.63
C VAL A 456 20.76 -18.95 7.61
N PHE A 457 20.66 -19.83 8.61
CA PHE A 457 19.65 -19.81 9.67
C PHE A 457 20.26 -19.63 11.07
N TRP A 458 21.49 -19.13 11.18
CA TRP A 458 22.14 -18.86 12.48
C TRP A 458 21.17 -18.12 13.40
N LYS A 459 20.99 -18.54 14.67
CA LYS A 459 20.07 -17.93 15.64
C LYS A 459 18.58 -17.93 15.28
N CYS A 460 18.11 -18.82 14.41
CA CYS A 460 16.66 -19.05 14.23
C CYS A 460 16.10 -19.91 15.38
N LYS A 461 15.97 -19.30 16.57
CA LYS A 461 15.68 -20.00 17.83
C LYS A 461 14.33 -20.70 17.87
N ALA A 462 13.33 -20.24 17.12
CA ALA A 462 12.01 -20.88 17.04
C ALA A 462 11.89 -22.00 15.99
N LEU A 463 12.92 -22.21 15.15
CA LEU A 463 12.89 -23.21 14.09
C LEU A 463 12.95 -24.60 14.71
N LYS A 464 11.87 -25.36 14.60
CA LYS A 464 11.77 -26.71 15.19
C LYS A 464 12.20 -27.82 14.26
N THR A 465 11.86 -27.66 12.99
CA THR A 465 12.12 -28.66 11.95
C THR A 465 12.44 -27.97 10.63
N ILE A 466 13.28 -28.59 9.81
CA ILE A 466 13.50 -28.14 8.43
C ILE A 466 13.68 -29.33 7.50
N THR A 467 13.14 -29.21 6.28
CA THR A 467 13.35 -30.18 5.20
C THR A 467 14.39 -29.62 4.23
N ILE A 468 15.51 -30.32 4.08
CA ILE A 468 16.59 -29.99 3.15
C ILE A 468 16.37 -30.80 1.86
N PRO A 469 16.17 -30.14 0.70
CA PRO A 469 15.91 -30.82 -0.59
C PRO A 469 17.04 -31.76 -1.04
N GLU A 470 16.70 -32.73 -1.88
CA GLU A 470 17.61 -33.78 -2.35
C GLU A 470 18.85 -33.26 -3.12
N ASN A 471 18.71 -32.10 -3.75
CA ASN A 471 19.73 -31.51 -4.61
C ASN A 471 20.76 -30.66 -3.86
N VAL A 472 20.59 -30.45 -2.55
CA VAL A 472 21.52 -29.66 -1.74
C VAL A 472 22.84 -30.40 -1.57
N ARG A 473 23.90 -29.86 -2.17
CA ARG A 473 25.26 -30.42 -2.14
C ARG A 473 26.12 -29.85 -1.02
N GLU A 474 25.82 -28.63 -0.59
CA GLU A 474 26.58 -27.90 0.42
C GLU A 474 25.66 -27.29 1.48
N ILE A 475 26.08 -27.39 2.74
CA ILE A 475 25.46 -26.70 3.87
C ILE A 475 26.58 -26.01 4.62
N GLY A 476 26.65 -24.68 4.54
CA GLY A 476 27.75 -23.89 5.03
C GLY A 476 27.93 -23.96 6.55
N ILE A 477 29.10 -23.50 6.99
CA ILE A 477 29.43 -23.47 8.43
C ILE A 477 28.38 -22.65 9.18
N LEU A 478 28.02 -23.07 10.39
CA LEU A 478 27.09 -22.41 11.30
C LEU A 478 25.66 -22.26 10.77
N ALA A 479 25.28 -22.96 9.68
CA ALA A 479 23.97 -22.83 9.05
C ALA A 479 22.79 -22.94 10.03
N PHE A 480 22.88 -23.78 11.07
CA PHE A 480 21.87 -23.95 12.12
C PHE A 480 22.45 -23.72 13.52
N TYR A 481 23.52 -22.93 13.64
CA TYR A 481 24.13 -22.64 14.93
C TYR A 481 23.20 -21.76 15.76
N ASP A 482 23.04 -22.08 17.05
CA ASP A 482 22.13 -21.40 17.99
C ASP A 482 20.64 -21.45 17.58
N CYS A 483 20.24 -22.46 16.79
CA CYS A 483 18.84 -22.80 16.54
C CYS A 483 18.30 -23.70 17.66
N THR A 484 18.20 -23.16 18.87
CA THR A 484 18.01 -23.95 20.10
C THR A 484 16.73 -24.79 20.18
N SER A 485 15.69 -24.50 19.39
CA SER A 485 14.48 -25.33 19.31
C SER A 485 14.52 -26.41 18.21
N LEU A 486 15.59 -26.47 17.41
CA LEU A 486 15.69 -27.39 16.27
C LEU A 486 15.93 -28.80 16.78
N THR A 487 14.92 -29.67 16.66
CA THR A 487 14.99 -31.07 17.10
C THR A 487 15.16 -32.03 15.93
N ASP A 488 14.64 -31.68 14.75
CA ASP A 488 14.60 -32.59 13.60
C ASP A 488 15.03 -31.91 12.30
N ILE A 489 15.87 -32.58 11.53
CA ILE A 489 16.19 -32.22 10.14
C ILE A 489 15.78 -33.38 9.24
N TYR A 490 14.98 -33.10 8.22
CA TYR A 490 14.65 -34.05 7.17
C TYR A 490 15.56 -33.76 5.98
N ASN A 491 16.69 -34.45 5.89
CA ASN A 491 17.65 -34.27 4.80
C ASN A 491 17.34 -35.29 3.71
N LEU A 492 16.82 -34.84 2.57
CA LEU A 492 16.40 -35.71 1.47
C LEU A 492 17.56 -36.16 0.58
N SER A 493 18.78 -35.66 0.80
CA SER A 493 19.95 -36.09 0.05
C SER A 493 20.40 -37.50 0.50
N PRO A 494 20.69 -38.42 -0.42
CA PRO A 494 21.31 -39.70 -0.07
C PRO A 494 22.80 -39.56 0.26
N VAL A 495 23.42 -38.41 -0.04
CA VAL A 495 24.84 -38.12 0.18
C VAL A 495 24.99 -37.02 1.23
N PRO A 496 25.78 -37.24 2.30
CA PRO A 496 26.01 -36.21 3.32
C PRO A 496 26.78 -35.01 2.75
N GLN A 497 26.37 -33.81 3.12
CA GLN A 497 27.03 -32.56 2.68
C GLN A 497 28.35 -32.31 3.42
N ASN A 498 29.32 -31.69 2.73
CA ASN A 498 30.70 -31.57 3.17
C ASN A 498 31.01 -30.25 3.91
N VAL A 499 30.92 -30.24 5.24
CA VAL A 499 31.36 -29.12 6.10
C VAL A 499 31.86 -29.59 7.46
N SER A 500 32.38 -28.67 8.28
CA SER A 500 33.02 -28.93 9.58
C SER A 500 32.19 -28.53 10.81
N LYS A 501 31.20 -27.63 10.71
CA LYS A 501 30.41 -27.20 11.88
C LYS A 501 29.07 -26.62 11.47
N ILE A 502 27.96 -27.33 11.71
CA ILE A 502 26.60 -26.86 11.37
C ILE A 502 25.83 -26.38 12.61
N PHE A 503 25.99 -27.08 13.74
CA PHE A 503 25.22 -26.87 14.97
C PHE A 503 26.06 -26.24 16.10
N SER A 504 25.39 -25.74 17.13
CA SER A 504 26.03 -25.45 18.42
C SER A 504 26.45 -26.76 19.11
N PRO A 505 27.53 -26.77 19.92
CA PRO A 505 28.00 -27.97 20.60
C PRO A 505 26.94 -28.68 21.46
N ASP A 506 26.05 -27.93 22.10
CA ASP A 506 25.06 -28.45 23.06
C ASP A 506 23.72 -28.84 22.41
N MET A 507 23.61 -28.79 21.07
CA MET A 507 22.38 -29.12 20.36
C MET A 507 22.28 -30.62 20.08
N HIS A 508 21.13 -31.22 20.41
CA HIS A 508 20.79 -32.59 20.06
C HIS A 508 19.74 -32.60 18.94
N VAL A 509 20.18 -32.92 17.73
CA VAL A 509 19.33 -32.96 16.53
C VAL A 509 19.19 -34.39 16.02
N THR A 510 17.98 -34.79 15.68
CA THR A 510 17.69 -36.01 14.93
C THR A 510 17.68 -35.69 13.43
N VAL A 511 18.49 -36.38 12.66
CA VAL A 511 18.56 -36.23 11.20
C VAL A 511 17.92 -37.44 10.55
N HIS A 512 16.81 -37.19 9.89
CA HIS A 512 16.09 -38.15 9.07
C HIS A 512 16.69 -38.13 7.66
N VAL A 513 17.13 -39.28 7.17
CA VAL A 513 17.81 -39.45 5.87
C VAL A 513 17.14 -40.54 5.02
N PRO A 514 17.35 -40.58 3.69
CA PRO A 514 16.75 -41.61 2.85
C PRO A 514 17.26 -43.01 3.25
N ARG A 515 16.38 -44.00 3.17
CA ARG A 515 16.72 -45.40 3.43
C ARG A 515 17.98 -45.84 2.66
N GLY A 516 18.94 -46.44 3.35
CA GLY A 516 20.24 -46.84 2.82
C GLY A 516 21.35 -45.80 3.00
N SER A 517 21.05 -44.59 3.48
CA SER A 517 22.03 -43.49 3.59
C SER A 517 22.66 -43.37 4.98
N ALA A 518 22.11 -44.04 6.00
CA ALA A 518 22.51 -43.78 7.39
C ALA A 518 23.98 -44.10 7.69
N GLU A 519 24.55 -45.13 7.09
CA GLU A 519 25.97 -45.48 7.30
C GLU A 519 26.90 -44.39 6.75
N LEU A 520 26.59 -43.81 5.59
CA LEU A 520 27.37 -42.72 4.99
C LEU A 520 27.34 -41.48 5.86
N TYR A 521 26.16 -41.12 6.38
CA TYR A 521 26.01 -39.99 7.30
C TYR A 521 26.81 -40.21 8.60
N ARG A 522 26.76 -41.41 9.21
CA ARG A 522 27.50 -41.71 10.45
C ARG A 522 29.02 -41.65 10.29
N LYS A 523 29.55 -41.86 9.08
CA LYS A 523 31.00 -41.72 8.79
C LYS A 523 31.41 -40.26 8.59
N HIS A 524 30.47 -39.36 8.30
CA HIS A 524 30.76 -37.98 7.96
C HIS A 524 30.88 -37.10 9.22
N TYR A 525 31.94 -36.30 9.32
CA TYR A 525 32.35 -35.60 10.55
C TYR A 525 31.23 -34.77 11.21
N VAL A 526 30.40 -34.10 10.42
CA VAL A 526 29.34 -33.23 10.92
C VAL A 526 28.10 -33.97 11.41
N TRP A 527 27.79 -35.13 10.83
CA TRP A 527 26.57 -35.88 11.11
C TRP A 527 26.79 -37.00 12.11
N LYS A 528 28.04 -37.43 12.33
CA LYS A 528 28.38 -38.56 13.22
C LYS A 528 27.96 -38.34 14.68
N SER A 529 27.79 -37.08 15.12
CA SER A 529 27.38 -36.74 16.49
C SER A 529 25.87 -36.55 16.64
N THR A 530 25.09 -36.67 15.56
CA THR A 530 23.62 -36.53 15.58
C THR A 530 22.94 -37.90 15.60
N THR A 531 21.68 -37.96 16.07
CA THR A 531 20.87 -39.18 15.95
C THR A 531 20.42 -39.34 14.51
N ILE A 532 20.79 -40.44 13.84
CA ILE A 532 20.41 -40.69 12.43
C ILE A 532 19.28 -41.72 12.34
N VAL A 533 18.18 -41.33 11.69
CA VAL A 533 17.00 -42.17 11.44
C VAL A 533 16.76 -42.30 9.94
N GLU A 534 16.49 -43.51 9.46
CA GLU A 534 16.11 -43.71 8.06
C GLU A 534 14.59 -43.56 7.86
N LYS A 535 14.19 -42.92 6.77
CA LYS A 535 12.80 -42.74 6.38
C LYS A 535 12.60 -43.14 4.91
N THR A 536 11.37 -43.56 4.61
CA THR A 536 10.87 -43.66 3.23
C THR A 536 10.10 -42.36 2.98
N TYR A 537 10.49 -41.59 1.97
CA TYR A 537 9.95 -40.27 1.66
C TYR A 537 9.01 -40.30 0.47
#